data_AF-A0A0C9ZI05-F1
#
_entry.id   AF-A0A0C9ZI05-F1
#
_cell.length_a   1.000
_cell.length_b   1.000
_cell.length_c   1.000
_cell.angle_alpha   90.00
_cell.angle_beta   90.00
_cell.angle_gamma   90.00
#
_symmetry.space_group_name_H-M   'P 1'
#
loop_
_entity.id
_entity.type
_entity.pdbx_description
1 polymer ?
#
loop_
_entity_poly.entity_id
_entity_poly.type
_entity_poly.pdbx_seq_one_letter_code
_entity_poly.pdbx_strand_id
1 'polypeptide(L)'
;MSHVEGSPAVSGSESSSTSGSTRSRVRNRQEENNHTSPTMDQQGECNGHSQAADASALARQRHRIVQLEEKLETFESGCAAKERQSNYFMAQGRAIRRVVTLFDNIEDLVTENDRRYEDDGEDTNVDQDRLQIGYVCLTHTLPWFHKRGAEIEYDDYLQLLKMLRLGADGAQGDDTSKLKSLVAEWVNREFKPDPPVDPDDKHTHGFTNDACGKLLCPAELDWNDPL
;
A
#
# COMPACT_ATOMS: atom_id res chain seq x y z
N MET A 1 4.57 -47.55 39.47
CA MET A 1 5.25 -46.93 40.64
C MET A 1 5.88 -45.66 40.12
N SER A 2 5.58 -44.42 40.50
CA SER A 2 4.71 -43.75 41.50
C SER A 2 4.81 -42.24 41.10
N HIS A 3 3.70 -41.54 40.81
CA HIS A 3 3.06 -40.51 41.67
C HIS A 3 4.06 -39.47 42.26
N VAL A 4 3.93 -38.13 42.09
CA VAL A 4 2.87 -37.20 42.54
C VAL A 4 3.12 -35.75 42.01
N GLU A 5 2.03 -35.08 41.59
CA GLU A 5 1.55 -33.65 41.72
C GLU A 5 2.52 -32.43 41.76
N GLY A 6 2.14 -31.20 41.40
CA GLY A 6 0.84 -30.61 41.07
C GLY A 6 0.95 -29.10 40.77
N SER A 7 -0.09 -28.54 40.12
CA SER A 7 -0.28 -27.11 39.81
C SER A 7 -0.53 -26.24 41.06
N PRO A 8 -0.64 -24.90 40.92
CA PRO A 8 -1.99 -24.36 40.78
C PRO A 8 -2.15 -23.17 39.81
N ALA A 9 -3.40 -23.00 39.40
CA ALA A 9 -3.97 -21.89 38.65
C ALA A 9 -4.20 -20.65 39.55
N VAL A 10 -4.25 -19.48 38.93
CA VAL A 10 -4.84 -18.26 39.54
C VAL A 10 -5.93 -17.73 38.62
N SER A 11 -7.09 -17.52 39.23
CA SER A 11 -8.35 -16.97 38.72
C SER A 11 -8.60 -15.57 39.28
N GLY A 12 -9.41 -14.78 38.58
CA GLY A 12 -10.08 -13.55 39.07
C GLY A 12 -9.60 -12.29 38.33
N SER A 13 -10.45 -11.36 37.90
CA SER A 13 -11.84 -11.07 38.28
C SER A 13 -12.47 -10.09 37.27
N GLU A 14 -13.79 -10.16 37.20
CA GLU A 14 -14.71 -9.31 36.46
C GLU A 14 -14.67 -7.83 36.89
N SER A 15 -15.04 -6.93 35.98
CA SER A 15 -15.82 -5.73 36.34
C SER A 15 -16.64 -5.24 35.15
N SER A 16 -17.95 -5.41 35.28
CA SER A 16 -18.99 -4.82 34.45
C SER A 16 -19.22 -3.35 34.83
N SER A 17 -19.55 -2.50 33.85
CA SER A 17 -20.31 -1.28 34.09
C SER A 17 -21.02 -0.80 32.82
N THR A 18 -22.34 -1.03 32.80
CA THR A 18 -23.45 -0.07 32.57
C THR A 18 -23.03 1.37 32.18
N SER A 19 -23.71 2.16 31.35
CA SER A 19 -25.10 2.26 30.89
C SER A 19 -25.18 3.60 30.13
N GLY A 20 -26.12 3.80 29.19
CA GLY A 20 -26.41 5.17 28.74
C GLY A 20 -27.16 5.33 27.42
N SER A 21 -28.37 4.77 27.34
CA SER A 21 -29.36 5.14 26.33
C SER A 21 -29.98 6.50 26.69
N THR A 22 -30.01 7.46 25.75
CA THR A 22 -31.07 8.49 25.77
C THR A 22 -31.44 8.94 24.35
N ARG A 23 -32.51 8.34 23.83
CA ARG A 23 -33.42 8.95 22.85
C ARG A 23 -34.27 9.97 23.59
N SER A 24 -34.29 11.22 23.14
CA SER A 24 -35.31 12.19 23.56
C SER A 24 -36.02 12.76 22.34
N ARG A 25 -37.31 12.43 22.25
CA ARG A 25 -38.32 12.88 21.29
C ARG A 25 -39.35 13.64 22.10
N VAL A 26 -39.49 14.94 21.90
CA VAL A 26 -40.56 15.79 22.47
C VAL A 26 -40.90 16.79 21.36
N ARG A 27 -41.94 16.61 20.54
CA ARG A 27 -43.39 16.84 20.73
C ARG A 27 -43.77 18.25 21.23
N ASN A 28 -44.35 18.99 20.28
CA ASN A 28 -45.04 20.28 20.37
C ASN A 28 -45.93 20.44 21.61
N ARG A 29 -46.00 21.68 22.10
CA ARG A 29 -47.16 22.23 22.80
C ARG A 29 -47.37 23.68 22.37
N GLN A 30 -48.54 23.95 21.77
CA GLN A 30 -49.11 25.28 21.57
C GLN A 30 -49.40 25.92 22.93
N GLU A 31 -49.20 27.23 23.03
CA GLU A 31 -50.03 28.13 23.84
C GLU A 31 -50.21 29.45 23.08
N GLU A 32 -51.47 29.87 22.99
CA GLU A 32 -51.96 31.14 22.43
C GLU A 32 -51.75 32.29 23.44
N ASN A 33 -51.54 33.53 22.97
CA ASN A 33 -52.36 34.68 23.40
C ASN A 33 -51.96 36.03 22.73
N ASN A 34 -52.98 36.58 22.06
CA ASN A 34 -53.47 37.97 22.05
C ASN A 34 -52.63 39.21 21.65
N HIS A 35 -53.09 39.79 20.52
CA HIS A 35 -53.54 41.19 20.32
C HIS A 35 -52.66 42.35 20.78
N THR A 36 -52.06 43.09 19.84
CA THR A 36 -52.40 44.50 19.52
C THR A 36 -51.64 45.01 18.27
N SER A 37 -52.37 45.47 17.25
CA SER A 37 -51.89 46.42 16.21
C SER A 37 -51.98 47.86 16.78
N PRO A 38 -51.34 48.93 16.23
CA PRO A 38 -50.99 49.18 14.81
C PRO A 38 -49.58 49.79 14.60
N THR A 39 -49.04 49.93 13.38
CA THR A 39 -49.06 51.21 12.60
C THR A 39 -48.08 51.10 11.42
N MET A 40 -48.54 51.60 10.26
CA MET A 40 -47.86 52.16 9.05
C MET A 40 -46.52 51.62 8.51
N ASP A 41 -46.57 51.40 7.19
CA ASP A 41 -45.58 51.74 6.17
C ASP A 41 -44.13 51.23 6.31
N GLN A 42 -43.86 50.12 5.62
CA GLN A 42 -42.75 50.05 4.67
C GLN A 42 -42.97 48.87 3.71
N GLN A 43 -43.46 49.20 2.51
CA GLN A 43 -43.23 48.40 1.32
C GLN A 43 -41.77 48.61 0.91
N GLY A 44 -40.97 47.54 0.89
CA GLY A 44 -39.62 47.57 0.33
C GLY A 44 -38.66 46.60 1.02
N GLU A 45 -38.11 45.66 0.25
CA GLU A 45 -36.78 45.06 0.52
C GLU A 45 -36.65 44.01 1.65
N CYS A 46 -37.35 42.87 1.57
CA CYS A 46 -36.85 41.64 2.24
C CYS A 46 -36.90 40.35 1.40
N ASN A 47 -37.49 40.39 0.20
CA ASN A 47 -37.73 39.19 -0.59
C ASN A 47 -36.49 38.64 -1.33
N GLY A 48 -35.45 39.47 -1.52
CA GLY A 48 -34.23 39.08 -2.24
C GLY A 48 -33.22 38.28 -1.41
N HIS A 49 -33.12 38.55 -0.10
CA HIS A 49 -32.17 37.87 0.78
C HIS A 49 -32.59 36.44 1.14
N SER A 50 -33.90 36.20 1.31
CA SER A 50 -34.43 34.85 1.55
C SER A 50 -34.22 33.95 0.33
N GLN A 51 -34.56 34.43 -0.87
CA GLN A 51 -34.40 33.66 -2.10
C GLN A 51 -32.94 33.28 -2.40
N ALA A 52 -31.99 34.18 -2.12
CA ALA A 52 -30.57 33.89 -2.31
C ALA A 52 -30.04 32.85 -1.30
N ALA A 53 -30.48 32.93 -0.04
CA ALA A 53 -30.13 31.96 0.99
C ALA A 53 -30.72 30.57 0.69
N ASP A 54 -31.98 30.53 0.22
CA ASP A 54 -32.68 29.31 -0.17
C ASP A 54 -32.06 28.69 -1.43
N ALA A 55 -31.68 29.51 -2.42
CA ALA A 55 -30.96 29.06 -3.60
C ALA A 55 -29.56 28.49 -3.26
N SER A 56 -28.85 29.11 -2.30
CA SER A 56 -27.56 28.62 -1.80
C SER A 56 -27.71 27.28 -1.06
N ALA A 57 -28.76 27.12 -0.25
CA ALA A 57 -29.07 25.87 0.42
C ALA A 57 -29.41 24.75 -0.58
N LEU A 58 -30.21 25.06 -1.60
CA LEU A 58 -30.56 24.14 -2.68
C LEU A 58 -29.32 23.71 -3.48
N ALA A 59 -28.41 24.64 -3.80
CA ALA A 59 -27.16 24.33 -4.50
C ALA A 59 -26.29 23.36 -3.69
N ARG A 60 -26.12 23.60 -2.38
CA ARG A 60 -25.40 22.68 -1.49
C ARG A 60 -26.04 21.30 -1.45
N GLN A 61 -27.36 21.22 -1.38
CA GLN A 61 -28.08 19.94 -1.38
C GLN A 61 -27.88 19.19 -2.70
N ARG A 62 -27.97 19.89 -3.85
CA ARG A 62 -27.74 19.27 -5.17
C ARG A 62 -26.32 18.74 -5.31
N HIS A 63 -25.30 19.49 -4.88
CA HIS A 63 -23.92 19.01 -4.89
C HIS A 63 -23.74 17.79 -3.99
N ARG A 64 -24.42 17.77 -2.83
CA ARG A 64 -24.38 16.62 -1.92
C ARG A 64 -25.06 15.40 -2.50
N ILE A 65 -26.19 15.57 -3.22
CA ILE A 65 -26.89 14.47 -3.91
C ILE A 65 -25.98 13.87 -4.97
N VAL A 66 -25.41 14.67 -5.86
CA VAL A 66 -24.48 14.20 -6.91
C VAL A 66 -23.31 13.42 -6.31
N GLN A 67 -22.70 13.94 -5.25
CA GLN A 67 -21.56 13.29 -4.59
C GLN A 67 -21.96 11.98 -3.85
N LEU A 68 -23.22 11.85 -3.42
CA LEU A 68 -23.74 10.62 -2.80
C LEU A 68 -24.12 9.59 -3.87
N GLU A 69 -24.68 10.03 -5.00
CA GLU A 69 -24.99 9.19 -6.16
C GLU A 69 -23.70 8.57 -6.73
N GLU A 70 -22.65 9.38 -6.93
CA GLU A 70 -21.33 8.91 -7.38
C GLU A 70 -20.73 7.86 -6.41
N LYS A 71 -20.86 8.10 -5.10
CA LYS A 71 -20.40 7.14 -4.09
C LYS A 71 -21.18 5.83 -4.17
N LEU A 72 -22.51 5.90 -4.29
CA LEU A 72 -23.34 4.70 -4.42
C LEU A 72 -22.98 3.91 -5.68
N GLU A 73 -22.81 4.57 -6.82
CA GLU A 73 -22.38 3.94 -8.07
C GLU A 73 -21.01 3.26 -7.92
N THR A 74 -20.08 3.88 -7.19
CA THR A 74 -18.75 3.29 -6.90
C THR A 74 -18.84 2.06 -5.98
N PHE A 75 -19.78 2.06 -5.02
CA PHE A 75 -20.03 0.92 -4.14
C PHE A 75 -20.74 -0.23 -4.88
N GLU A 76 -21.73 0.09 -5.72
CA GLU A 76 -22.51 -0.88 -6.50
C GLU A 76 -21.66 -1.54 -7.59
N SER A 77 -20.75 -0.81 -8.23
CA SER A 77 -19.80 -1.36 -9.21
C SER A 77 -18.70 -2.24 -8.60
N GLY A 78 -18.58 -2.30 -7.27
CA GLY A 78 -17.54 -3.07 -6.58
C GLY A 78 -16.10 -2.56 -6.82
N CYS A 79 -15.94 -1.41 -7.46
CA CYS A 79 -14.64 -0.88 -7.91
C CYS A 79 -13.69 -0.64 -6.73
N ALA A 80 -14.20 -0.07 -5.63
CA ALA A 80 -13.42 0.18 -4.43
C ALA A 80 -12.88 -1.11 -3.76
N ALA A 81 -13.61 -2.22 -3.86
CA ALA A 81 -13.14 -3.50 -3.31
C ALA A 81 -12.02 -4.09 -4.17
N LYS A 82 -12.17 -4.04 -5.50
CA LYS A 82 -11.15 -4.47 -6.47
C LYS A 82 -9.87 -3.66 -6.34
N GLU A 83 -9.99 -2.34 -6.17
CA GLU A 83 -8.84 -1.45 -5.95
C GLU A 83 -8.08 -1.78 -4.66
N ARG A 84 -8.80 -1.97 -3.54
CA ARG A 84 -8.17 -2.38 -2.27
C ARG A 84 -7.44 -3.71 -2.39
N GLN A 85 -8.03 -4.67 -3.08
CA GLN A 85 -7.42 -5.98 -3.30
C GLN A 85 -6.18 -5.86 -4.19
N SER A 86 -6.24 -5.06 -5.25
CA SER A 86 -5.09 -4.74 -6.10
C SER A 86 -3.94 -4.13 -5.31
N ASN A 87 -4.24 -3.12 -4.48
CA ASN A 87 -3.27 -2.48 -3.60
C ASN A 87 -2.65 -3.47 -2.59
N TYR A 88 -3.45 -4.39 -2.04
CA TYR A 88 -2.95 -5.45 -1.17
C TYR A 88 -1.94 -6.34 -1.90
N PHE A 89 -2.26 -6.83 -3.09
CA PHE A 89 -1.34 -7.68 -3.85
C PHE A 89 -0.07 -6.93 -4.27
N MET A 90 -0.18 -5.69 -4.73
CA MET A 90 1.00 -4.86 -5.01
C MET A 90 1.87 -4.69 -3.77
N ALA A 91 1.29 -4.42 -2.60
CA ALA A 91 2.05 -4.29 -1.36
C ALA A 91 2.78 -5.59 -0.98
N GLN A 92 2.13 -6.74 -1.12
CA GLN A 92 2.74 -8.05 -0.86
C GLN A 92 3.86 -8.37 -1.87
N GLY A 93 3.68 -8.00 -3.13
CA GLY A 93 4.65 -8.21 -4.20
C GLY A 93 6.00 -7.54 -3.95
N ARG A 94 6.03 -6.45 -3.17
CA ARG A 94 7.26 -5.71 -2.85
C ARG A 94 8.36 -6.54 -2.17
N ALA A 95 8.00 -7.64 -1.50
CA ALA A 95 8.99 -8.53 -0.86
C ALA A 95 9.73 -9.44 -1.85
N ILE A 96 9.14 -9.68 -3.03
CA ILE A 96 9.57 -10.75 -3.95
C ILE A 96 10.98 -10.53 -4.47
N ARG A 97 11.31 -9.31 -4.92
CA ARG A 97 12.67 -8.97 -5.39
C ARG A 97 13.76 -9.09 -4.33
N ARG A 98 13.38 -9.05 -3.05
CA ARG A 98 14.31 -9.06 -1.92
C ARG A 98 14.49 -10.46 -1.32
N VAL A 99 13.46 -11.29 -1.36
CA VAL A 99 13.41 -12.58 -0.63
C VAL A 99 13.31 -13.79 -1.56
N VAL A 100 12.65 -13.64 -2.70
CA VAL A 100 12.29 -14.77 -3.58
C VAL A 100 13.25 -14.89 -4.75
N THR A 101 13.29 -13.88 -5.61
CA THR A 101 14.17 -13.85 -6.80
C THR A 101 14.41 -12.42 -7.23
N LEU A 102 15.66 -12.11 -7.59
CA LEU A 102 16.04 -10.77 -8.01
C LEU A 102 15.59 -10.44 -9.44
N PHE A 103 15.52 -11.43 -10.33
CA PHE A 103 15.37 -11.19 -11.77
C PHE A 103 14.21 -11.94 -12.43
N ASP A 104 13.81 -13.10 -11.91
CA ASP A 104 12.81 -13.91 -12.60
C ASP A 104 11.43 -13.32 -12.49
N ASN A 105 10.62 -13.58 -13.51
CA ASN A 105 9.23 -13.18 -13.44
C ASN A 105 8.41 -14.17 -12.61
N ILE A 106 7.40 -13.68 -11.89
CA ILE A 106 6.52 -14.51 -11.08
C ILE A 106 5.80 -15.55 -11.93
N GLU A 107 5.35 -15.15 -13.12
CA GLU A 107 4.69 -16.04 -14.07
C GLU A 107 5.62 -17.17 -14.52
N ASP A 108 6.93 -16.93 -14.64
CA ASP A 108 7.90 -17.96 -15.00
C ASP A 108 8.09 -18.96 -13.86
N LEU A 109 8.08 -18.49 -12.60
CA LEU A 109 8.12 -19.36 -11.42
C LEU A 109 6.90 -20.28 -11.38
N VAL A 110 5.71 -19.72 -11.60
CA VAL A 110 4.45 -20.48 -11.63
C VAL A 110 4.45 -21.48 -12.79
N THR A 111 4.83 -21.04 -13.98
CA THR A 111 4.84 -21.88 -15.19
C THR A 111 5.80 -23.05 -15.04
N GLU A 112 6.99 -22.85 -14.47
CA GLU A 112 7.91 -23.95 -14.21
C GLU A 112 7.37 -24.92 -13.14
N ASN A 113 6.65 -24.42 -12.14
CA ASN A 113 6.01 -25.30 -11.17
C ASN A 113 4.90 -26.15 -11.80
N ASP A 114 4.05 -25.55 -12.61
CA ASP A 114 2.98 -26.23 -13.34
C ASP A 114 3.56 -27.29 -14.28
N ARG A 115 4.63 -26.96 -15.01
CA ARG A 115 5.35 -27.91 -15.88
C ARG A 115 5.83 -29.15 -15.13
N ARG A 116 6.37 -29.01 -13.91
CA ARG A 116 6.82 -30.13 -13.07
C ARG A 116 5.69 -30.94 -12.46
N TYR A 117 4.46 -30.41 -12.45
CA TYR A 117 3.27 -31.16 -12.07
C TYR A 117 2.72 -31.99 -13.24
N GLU A 118 2.93 -31.54 -14.48
CA GLU A 118 2.48 -32.21 -15.70
C GLU A 118 3.46 -33.25 -16.24
N ASP A 119 4.76 -33.06 -16.00
CA ASP A 119 5.87 -33.90 -16.47
C ASP A 119 6.74 -34.37 -15.30
N ASP A 120 7.22 -35.62 -15.34
CA ASP A 120 7.90 -36.30 -14.23
C ASP A 120 9.27 -35.66 -13.87
N GLY A 121 9.70 -34.64 -14.60
CA GLY A 121 10.80 -33.76 -14.23
C GLY A 121 12.19 -34.41 -14.29
N GLU A 122 12.33 -35.50 -15.05
CA GLU A 122 13.59 -36.28 -15.10
C GLU A 122 14.74 -35.53 -15.80
N ASP A 123 14.44 -34.59 -16.71
CA ASP A 123 15.44 -33.78 -17.43
C ASP A 123 15.24 -32.28 -17.17
N THR A 124 15.73 -31.78 -16.02
CA THR A 124 15.77 -30.33 -15.73
C THR A 124 17.14 -29.72 -15.97
N ASN A 125 17.15 -28.46 -16.43
CA ASN A 125 18.36 -27.65 -16.52
C ASN A 125 18.51 -26.73 -15.30
N VAL A 126 19.67 -26.08 -15.18
CA VAL A 126 20.00 -25.19 -14.06
C VAL A 126 19.03 -24.02 -13.92
N ASP A 127 18.56 -23.46 -15.03
CA ASP A 127 17.60 -22.36 -15.00
C ASP A 127 16.22 -22.81 -14.51
N GLN A 128 15.77 -23.99 -14.92
CA GLN A 128 14.52 -24.59 -14.45
C GLN A 128 14.58 -24.93 -12.95
N ASP A 129 15.72 -25.41 -12.46
CA ASP A 129 15.91 -25.65 -11.02
C ASP A 129 15.90 -24.34 -10.24
N ARG A 130 16.51 -23.29 -10.78
CA ARG A 130 16.50 -21.95 -10.19
C ARG A 130 15.09 -21.36 -10.12
N LEU A 131 14.28 -21.50 -11.18
CA LEU A 131 12.88 -21.10 -11.19
C LEU A 131 12.04 -21.90 -10.17
N GLN A 132 12.27 -23.21 -10.07
CA GLN A 132 11.56 -24.04 -9.08
C GLN A 132 11.92 -23.67 -7.65
N ILE A 133 13.19 -23.40 -7.36
CA ILE A 133 13.63 -22.87 -6.04
C ILE A 133 12.95 -21.53 -5.77
N GLY A 134 12.88 -20.66 -6.77
CA GLY A 134 12.18 -19.39 -6.68
C GLY A 134 10.70 -19.57 -6.36
N TYR A 135 10.01 -20.51 -7.02
CA TYR A 135 8.61 -20.83 -6.71
C TYR A 135 8.45 -21.34 -5.27
N VAL A 136 9.29 -22.27 -4.81
CA VAL A 136 9.25 -22.75 -3.42
C VAL A 136 9.49 -21.60 -2.43
N CYS A 137 10.39 -20.66 -2.74
CA CYS A 137 10.59 -19.48 -1.91
C CYS A 137 9.38 -18.54 -1.94
N LEU A 138 8.72 -18.38 -3.09
CA LEU A 138 7.52 -17.56 -3.25
C LEU A 138 6.40 -18.06 -2.33
N THR A 139 6.18 -19.37 -2.27
CA THR A 139 5.08 -19.97 -1.52
C THR A 139 5.33 -19.96 -0.01
N HIS A 140 6.60 -20.03 0.41
CA HIS A 140 6.98 -19.74 1.79
C HIS A 140 6.83 -18.26 2.16
N THR A 141 7.19 -17.35 1.25
CA THR A 141 7.12 -15.90 1.47
C THR A 141 5.67 -15.41 1.49
N LEU A 142 4.80 -16.00 0.68
CA LEU A 142 3.39 -15.70 0.58
C LEU A 142 2.55 -16.96 0.83
N PRO A 143 2.40 -17.42 2.10
CA PRO A 143 1.71 -18.68 2.41
C PRO A 143 0.26 -18.74 1.95
N TRP A 144 -0.38 -17.59 1.76
CA TRP A 144 -1.75 -17.48 1.28
C TRP A 144 -1.88 -17.65 -0.24
N PHE A 145 -0.77 -17.60 -1.00
CA PHE A 145 -0.75 -17.51 -2.46
C PHE A 145 -1.50 -18.68 -3.12
N HIS A 146 -1.16 -19.92 -2.79
CA HIS A 146 -1.81 -21.10 -3.37
C HIS A 146 -3.30 -21.16 -3.07
N LYS A 147 -3.66 -20.99 -1.79
CA LYS A 147 -5.05 -21.02 -1.35
C LYS A 147 -5.85 -19.97 -2.10
N ARG A 148 -5.31 -18.75 -2.22
CA ARG A 148 -5.99 -17.68 -2.92
C ARG A 148 -6.10 -17.94 -4.42
N GLY A 149 -5.04 -18.46 -5.05
CA GLY A 149 -5.02 -18.81 -6.47
C GLY A 149 -6.07 -19.86 -6.83
N ALA A 150 -6.30 -20.84 -5.94
CA ALA A 150 -7.32 -21.87 -6.14
C ALA A 150 -8.77 -21.39 -5.95
N GLU A 151 -8.97 -20.25 -5.27
CA GLU A 151 -10.30 -19.71 -4.94
C GLU A 151 -10.82 -18.68 -5.97
N ILE A 152 -9.95 -18.14 -6.82
CA ILE A 152 -10.28 -17.07 -7.77
C ILE A 152 -10.39 -17.58 -9.20
N GLU A 153 -11.14 -16.85 -10.03
CA GLU A 153 -11.24 -17.16 -11.45
C GLU A 153 -9.92 -16.87 -12.17
N TYR A 154 -9.74 -17.49 -13.34
CA TYR A 154 -8.48 -17.43 -14.09
C TYR A 154 -8.05 -15.99 -14.42
N ASP A 155 -8.98 -15.14 -14.88
CA ASP A 155 -8.67 -13.74 -15.20
C ASP A 155 -8.26 -12.94 -13.95
N ASP A 156 -8.89 -13.21 -12.81
CA ASP A 156 -8.54 -12.62 -11.53
C ASP A 156 -7.19 -13.15 -11.01
N TYR A 157 -6.84 -14.40 -11.30
CA TYR A 157 -5.53 -14.99 -11.01
C TYR A 157 -4.43 -14.31 -11.82
N LEU A 158 -4.62 -14.12 -13.13
CA LEU A 158 -3.69 -13.37 -13.97
C LEU A 158 -3.52 -11.94 -13.47
N GLN A 159 -4.61 -11.29 -13.07
CA GLN A 159 -4.55 -9.96 -12.48
C GLN A 159 -3.79 -9.95 -11.14
N LEU A 160 -3.94 -10.98 -10.31
CA LEU A 160 -3.19 -11.15 -9.06
C LEU A 160 -1.67 -11.26 -9.35
N LEU A 161 -1.25 -12.12 -10.27
CA LEU A 161 0.17 -12.27 -10.66
C LEU A 161 0.74 -10.93 -11.16
N LYS A 162 -0.02 -10.24 -12.01
CA LYS A 162 0.35 -8.92 -12.51
C LYS A 162 0.54 -7.91 -11.38
N MET A 163 -0.34 -7.87 -10.38
CA MET A 163 -0.21 -6.95 -9.24
C MET A 163 0.99 -7.30 -8.36
N LEU A 164 1.25 -8.58 -8.11
CA LEU A 164 2.45 -8.99 -7.39
C LEU A 164 3.72 -8.55 -8.14
N ARG A 165 3.77 -8.74 -9.46
CA ARG A 165 4.89 -8.30 -10.31
C ARG A 165 5.08 -6.78 -10.26
N LEU A 166 4.02 -5.99 -10.40
CA LEU A 166 4.10 -4.54 -10.28
C LEU A 166 4.66 -4.10 -8.92
N GLY A 167 4.23 -4.77 -7.83
CA GLY A 167 4.78 -4.55 -6.51
C GLY A 167 6.27 -4.86 -6.43
N ALA A 168 6.67 -6.01 -6.96
CA ALA A 168 8.04 -6.49 -7.01
C ALA A 168 8.96 -5.49 -7.75
N ASP A 169 8.58 -5.11 -8.97
CA ASP A 169 9.34 -4.19 -9.81
C ASP A 169 9.37 -2.78 -9.21
N GLY A 170 8.26 -2.32 -8.61
CA GLY A 170 8.20 -1.05 -7.89
C GLY A 170 9.17 -0.99 -6.70
N ALA A 171 9.30 -2.09 -5.95
CA ALA A 171 10.27 -2.16 -4.86
C ALA A 171 11.71 -2.14 -5.36
N GLN A 172 12.02 -2.84 -6.45
CA GLN A 172 13.35 -2.80 -7.08
C GLN A 172 13.69 -1.41 -7.61
N GLY A 173 12.73 -0.72 -8.22
CA GLY A 173 12.88 0.67 -8.67
C GLY A 173 13.14 1.63 -7.50
N ASP A 174 12.40 1.50 -6.41
CA ASP A 174 12.61 2.27 -5.18
C ASP A 174 14.00 1.99 -4.57
N ASP A 175 14.44 0.74 -4.54
CA ASP A 175 15.75 0.37 -4.00
C ASP A 175 16.88 0.93 -4.88
N THR A 176 16.79 0.79 -6.20
CA THR A 176 17.80 1.30 -7.15
C THR A 176 17.87 2.83 -7.17
N SER A 177 16.73 3.51 -7.00
CA SER A 177 16.71 4.98 -6.93
C SER A 177 17.34 5.49 -5.64
N LYS A 178 16.99 4.91 -4.49
CA LYS A 178 17.55 5.27 -3.17
C LYS A 178 19.01 4.90 -3.01
N LEU A 179 19.46 3.81 -3.63
CA LEU A 179 20.84 3.36 -3.52
C LEU A 179 21.83 4.42 -4.02
N LYS A 180 21.46 5.21 -5.04
CA LYS A 180 22.33 6.24 -5.61
C LYS A 180 22.73 7.30 -4.58
N SER A 181 21.75 7.88 -3.88
CA SER A 181 22.02 8.89 -2.85
C SER A 181 22.73 8.28 -1.65
N LEU A 182 22.33 7.07 -1.23
CA LEU A 182 22.97 6.36 -0.11
C LEU A 182 24.45 6.06 -0.38
N VAL A 183 24.81 5.69 -1.61
CA VAL A 183 26.21 5.45 -1.99
C VAL A 183 27.00 6.77 -1.93
N ALA A 184 26.46 7.86 -2.47
CA ALA A 184 27.13 9.17 -2.39
C ALA A 184 27.32 9.63 -0.94
N GLU A 185 26.30 9.49 -0.08
CA GLU A 185 26.37 9.78 1.35
C GLU A 185 27.42 8.91 2.06
N TRP A 186 27.47 7.61 1.75
CA TRP A 186 28.47 6.70 2.28
C TRP A 186 29.88 7.11 1.85
N VAL A 187 30.11 7.44 0.58
CA VAL A 187 31.41 7.91 0.09
C VAL A 187 31.84 9.18 0.83
N ASN A 188 30.93 10.14 0.97
CA ASN A 188 31.19 11.39 1.67
C ASN A 188 31.56 11.19 3.14
N ARG A 189 30.92 10.22 3.80
CA ARG A 189 31.18 9.92 5.21
C ARG A 189 32.51 9.20 5.42
N GLU A 190 32.78 8.16 4.63
CA GLU A 190 33.95 7.29 4.86
C GLU A 190 35.24 7.85 4.24
N PHE A 191 35.17 8.45 3.05
CA PHE A 191 36.36 8.88 2.29
C PHE A 191 36.60 10.38 2.35
N LYS A 192 35.57 11.17 2.71
CA LYS A 192 35.62 12.64 2.84
C LYS A 192 36.32 13.31 1.63
N PRO A 193 35.86 13.04 0.39
CA PRO A 193 36.46 13.63 -0.79
C PRO A 193 36.31 15.15 -0.80
N ASP A 194 37.21 15.82 -1.51
CA ASP A 194 37.19 17.26 -1.74
C ASP A 194 37.24 17.54 -3.26
N PRO A 195 36.16 18.05 -3.88
CA PRO A 195 34.87 18.36 -3.27
C PRO A 195 34.06 17.10 -2.89
N PRO A 196 33.11 17.22 -1.94
CA PRO A 196 32.16 16.14 -1.64
C PRO A 196 31.37 15.70 -2.88
N VAL A 197 31.04 14.41 -2.95
CA VAL A 197 30.20 13.83 -4.00
C VAL A 197 28.77 14.34 -3.83
N ASP A 198 28.23 15.00 -4.84
CA ASP A 198 26.86 15.48 -4.82
C ASP A 198 25.91 14.32 -5.12
N PRO A 199 24.97 13.94 -4.23
CA PRO A 199 24.08 12.79 -4.46
C PRO A 199 23.17 12.93 -5.69
N ASP A 200 22.91 14.16 -6.15
CA ASP A 200 22.02 14.44 -7.28
C ASP A 200 22.80 14.63 -8.61
N ASP A 201 24.10 14.90 -8.55
CA ASP A 201 24.96 15.06 -9.74
C ASP A 201 25.80 13.81 -10.06
N LYS A 202 25.33 13.07 -11.07
CA LYS A 202 26.00 11.85 -11.58
C LYS A 202 27.38 12.10 -12.18
N HIS A 203 27.71 13.32 -12.61
CA HIS A 203 29.00 13.61 -13.23
C HIS A 203 30.17 13.50 -12.24
N THR A 204 29.87 13.61 -10.94
CA THR A 204 30.87 13.51 -9.86
C THR A 204 31.04 12.09 -9.31
N HIS A 205 30.20 11.13 -9.73
CA HIS A 205 30.16 9.76 -9.17
C HIS A 205 31.17 8.79 -9.81
N GLY A 206 32.03 9.28 -10.70
CA GLY A 206 32.96 8.47 -11.48
C GLY A 206 34.43 8.86 -11.28
N PHE A 207 35.23 8.65 -12.32
CA PHE A 207 36.68 8.95 -12.30
C PHE A 207 37.02 10.45 -12.17
N THR A 208 36.04 11.36 -12.26
CA THR A 208 36.22 12.79 -11.99
C THR A 208 36.50 13.08 -10.50
N ASN A 209 36.13 12.16 -9.60
CA ASN A 209 36.37 12.26 -8.18
C ASN A 209 37.35 11.17 -7.74
N ASP A 210 38.46 11.54 -7.10
CA ASP A 210 39.52 10.59 -6.72
C ASP A 210 39.02 9.48 -5.79
N ALA A 211 38.11 9.77 -4.86
CA ALA A 211 37.57 8.75 -3.96
C ALA A 211 36.69 7.75 -4.72
N CYS A 212 35.82 8.22 -5.61
CA CYS A 212 35.02 7.37 -6.47
C CYS A 212 35.89 6.58 -7.46
N GLY A 213 36.89 7.22 -8.07
CA GLY A 213 37.83 6.58 -8.98
C GLY A 213 38.62 5.44 -8.33
N LYS A 214 39.10 5.65 -7.10
CA LYS A 214 39.73 4.59 -6.28
C LYS A 214 38.82 3.37 -6.08
N LEU A 215 37.54 3.60 -5.77
CA LEU A 215 36.57 2.53 -5.55
C LEU A 215 36.19 1.78 -6.83
N LEU A 216 36.27 2.45 -7.98
CA LEU A 216 36.01 1.88 -9.30
C LEU A 216 37.26 1.28 -9.94
N CYS A 217 38.43 1.46 -9.33
CA CYS A 217 39.69 0.93 -9.82
C CYS A 217 39.62 -0.62 -9.81
N PRO A 218 39.93 -1.28 -10.95
CA PRO A 218 40.01 -2.74 -10.99
C PRO A 218 40.93 -3.28 -9.90
N ALA A 219 40.58 -4.44 -9.33
CA ALA A 219 41.34 -5.02 -8.22
C ALA A 219 42.79 -5.38 -8.59
N GLU A 220 43.08 -5.52 -9.89
CA GLU A 220 44.41 -5.81 -10.44
C GLU A 220 45.29 -4.56 -10.61
N LEU A 221 44.74 -3.36 -10.46
CA LEU A 221 45.45 -2.09 -10.62
C LEU A 221 45.56 -1.38 -9.27
N ASP A 222 46.73 -0.78 -8.99
CA ASP A 222 46.89 0.11 -7.84
C ASP A 222 46.66 1.55 -8.29
N TRP A 223 45.62 2.19 -7.75
CA TRP A 223 45.33 3.59 -8.01
C TRP A 223 46.51 4.52 -7.68
N ASN A 224 47.34 4.16 -6.70
CA ASN A 224 48.48 4.98 -6.28
C ASN A 224 49.76 4.68 -7.07
N ASP A 225 49.74 3.68 -7.95
CA ASP A 225 50.86 3.32 -8.83
C ASP A 225 50.42 3.34 -10.31
N PRO A 226 50.28 4.55 -10.90
CA PRO A 226 49.98 4.68 -12.31
C PRO A 226 51.22 4.30 -13.15
N LEU A 227 51.04 3.33 -14.05
CA LEU A 227 52.05 2.84 -15.00
C LEU A 227 52.65 3.95 -15.90
#